data_AF-A0A455TZ00-F1
#
_entry.id   AF-A0A455TZ00-F1
#
_cell.length_a   1.000
_cell.length_b   1.000
_cell.length_c   1.000
_cell.angle_alpha   90.00
_cell.angle_beta   90.00
_cell.angle_gamma   90.00
#
_symmetry.space_group_name_H-M   'P 1'
#
loop_
_entity.id
_entity.type
_entity.pdbx_description
1 polymer ?
#
loop_
_entity_poly.entity_id
_entity_poly.type
_entity_poly.pdbx_seq_one_letter_code
_entity_poly.pdbx_strand_id
1 'polypeptide(L)'
;MAAFATPRRLAVQVSELADKQPDRDVERRGPALAAAFKDGVATKAAEGFARSCGVSVDELIHLETDKGTWLGFREQQPGESIQALLPDIIRKTISTLPVPKNMRWGASRVEFSRPVHWLVALYGSDVVAAEALGLQASCTTYGHRFHAPDAIQLTHADEYVATLENAYVLVDRVQRRERIREQVLAEAEVQEATAVIDEDLLIEVSGLVEWPVALTGSFDERFLEVPAECLISSMKANQKYFHLLDDAGKLKPLFITIANIDSADPDQVIAGNEKVIRPRLADAAFSTTPTVSAHWLRVFPS
;
A
#
# COMPACT_ATOMS: atom_id res chain seq x y z
N MET A 1 -9.90 -9.36 -3.97
CA MET A 1 -8.97 -8.68 -3.05
C MET A 1 -8.65 -7.29 -3.61
N ALA A 2 -8.78 -6.25 -2.79
CA ALA A 2 -8.42 -4.88 -3.11
C ALA A 2 -7.29 -4.40 -2.18
N ALA A 3 -6.36 -3.61 -2.72
CA ALA A 3 -5.23 -3.05 -1.97
C ALA A 3 -5.32 -1.52 -1.99
N PHE A 4 -5.13 -0.92 -0.83
CA PHE A 4 -5.29 0.51 -0.60
C PHE A 4 -4.03 1.11 0.01
N ALA A 5 -3.69 2.32 -0.42
CA ALA A 5 -2.54 3.04 0.08
C ALA A 5 -2.80 4.55 0.11
N THR A 6 -2.37 5.17 1.20
CA THR A 6 -2.38 6.62 1.40
C THR A 6 -1.05 7.04 2.05
N PRO A 7 -0.75 8.35 2.18
CA PRO A 7 0.43 8.81 2.92
C PRO A 7 0.54 8.27 4.35
N ARG A 8 -0.58 7.83 4.94
CA ARG A 8 -0.68 7.42 6.35
C ARG A 8 -1.17 5.99 6.54
N ARG A 9 -1.52 5.26 5.48
CA ARG A 9 -2.21 3.97 5.58
C ARG A 9 -1.75 2.99 4.51
N LEU A 10 -1.70 1.71 4.88
CA LEU A 10 -1.65 0.58 3.97
C LEU A 10 -2.75 -0.39 4.41
N ALA A 11 -3.58 -0.84 3.48
CA ALA A 11 -4.66 -1.77 3.80
C ALA A 11 -4.91 -2.75 2.64
N VAL A 12 -5.44 -3.91 3.00
CA VAL A 12 -5.90 -4.93 2.05
C VAL A 12 -7.27 -5.39 2.52
N GLN A 13 -8.21 -5.47 1.59
CA GLN A 13 -9.55 -6.00 1.82
C GLN A 13 -9.75 -7.24 0.96
N VAL A 14 -10.19 -8.33 1.57
CA VAL A 14 -10.42 -9.61 0.89
C VAL A 14 -11.89 -9.95 1.01
N SER A 15 -12.61 -9.82 -0.10
CA SER A 15 -13.99 -10.28 -0.23
C SER A 15 -14.03 -11.81 -0.38
N GLU A 16 -15.13 -12.42 0.06
CA GLU A 16 -15.40 -13.85 -0.10
C GLU A 16 -14.28 -14.76 0.48
N LEU A 17 -13.69 -14.32 1.59
CA LEU A 17 -12.65 -15.10 2.29
C LEU A 17 -13.28 -16.30 2.99
N ALA A 18 -12.82 -17.50 2.62
CA ALA A 18 -13.21 -18.74 3.27
C ALA A 18 -12.92 -18.71 4.78
N ASP A 19 -13.85 -19.25 5.57
CA ASP A 19 -13.77 -19.33 7.03
C ASP A 19 -12.82 -20.43 7.52
N LYS A 20 -12.47 -21.39 6.64
CA LYS A 20 -11.63 -22.53 6.94
C LYS A 20 -10.84 -22.97 5.71
N GLN A 21 -9.65 -23.53 5.93
CA GLN A 21 -8.98 -24.31 4.90
C GLN A 21 -9.79 -25.57 4.53
N PRO A 22 -9.70 -26.07 3.29
CA PRO A 22 -10.26 -27.36 2.95
C PRO A 22 -9.58 -28.46 3.74
N ASP A 23 -10.35 -29.45 4.19
CA ASP A 23 -9.84 -30.67 4.79
C ASP A 23 -8.94 -31.40 3.77
N ARG A 24 -7.89 -32.06 4.26
CA ARG A 24 -6.91 -32.75 3.42
C ARG A 24 -6.84 -34.21 3.77
N ASP A 25 -6.90 -35.06 2.77
CA ASP A 25 -6.53 -36.47 2.92
C ASP A 25 -5.01 -36.58 2.89
N VAL A 26 -4.42 -36.88 4.05
CA VAL A 26 -2.99 -37.13 4.18
C VAL A 26 -2.76 -38.62 4.09
N GLU A 27 -2.19 -39.07 2.96
CA GLU A 27 -1.72 -40.44 2.81
C GLU A 27 -0.24 -40.54 3.14
N ARG A 28 0.08 -41.38 4.13
CA ARG A 28 1.45 -41.71 4.50
C ARG A 28 1.74 -43.14 4.07
N ARG A 29 2.82 -43.31 3.32
CA ARG A 29 3.29 -44.64 2.89
C ARG A 29 4.35 -45.16 3.84
N GLY A 30 4.09 -46.35 4.38
CA GLY A 30 4.98 -47.11 5.25
C GLY A 30 5.88 -48.09 4.48
N PRO A 31 6.48 -49.07 5.19
CA PRO A 31 7.30 -50.09 4.56
C PRO A 31 6.49 -50.98 3.60
N ALA A 32 7.17 -51.59 2.62
CA ALA A 32 6.56 -52.60 1.75
C ALA A 32 5.99 -53.75 2.59
N LEU A 33 4.85 -54.32 2.20
CA LEU A 33 4.15 -55.36 2.97
C LEU A 33 5.06 -56.55 3.28
N ALA A 34 5.91 -56.94 2.31
CA ALA A 34 6.90 -58.01 2.48
C ALA A 34 8.01 -57.71 3.52
N ALA A 35 8.29 -56.43 3.78
CA ALA A 35 9.23 -55.98 4.81
C ALA A 35 8.53 -55.61 6.13
N ALA A 36 7.21 -55.49 6.11
CA ALA A 36 6.39 -55.10 7.24
C ALA A 36 6.10 -56.27 8.18
N PHE A 37 6.08 -57.51 7.68
CA PHE A 37 5.84 -58.72 8.46
C PHE A 37 6.92 -59.76 8.21
N LYS A 38 7.37 -60.41 9.30
CA LYS A 38 8.29 -61.55 9.25
C LYS A 38 7.70 -62.67 10.09
N ASP A 39 7.53 -63.86 9.51
CA ASP A 39 6.94 -65.04 10.15
C ASP A 39 5.54 -64.76 10.76
N GLY A 40 4.77 -63.88 10.11
CA GLY A 40 3.44 -63.46 10.59
C GLY A 40 3.44 -62.40 11.70
N VAL A 41 4.62 -61.95 12.16
CA VAL A 41 4.77 -60.94 13.21
C VAL A 41 5.20 -59.61 12.59
N ALA A 42 4.60 -58.51 13.04
CA ALA A 42 4.96 -57.16 12.61
C ALA A 42 6.43 -56.86 12.91
N THR A 43 7.14 -56.27 11.94
CA THR A 43 8.53 -55.87 12.15
C THR A 43 8.59 -54.54 12.91
N LYS A 44 9.74 -54.24 13.52
CA LYS A 44 9.98 -52.94 14.19
C LYS A 44 9.73 -51.74 13.26
N ALA A 45 9.90 -51.91 11.94
CA ALA A 45 9.62 -50.87 10.95
C ALA A 45 8.10 -50.63 10.80
N ALA A 46 7.30 -51.69 10.77
CA ALA A 46 5.84 -51.58 10.75
C ALA A 46 5.30 -50.99 12.07
N GLU A 47 5.79 -51.47 13.22
CA GLU A 47 5.43 -50.94 14.54
C GLU A 47 5.82 -49.47 14.71
N GLY A 48 7.02 -49.10 14.24
CA GLY A 48 7.49 -47.72 14.27
C GLY A 48 6.68 -46.80 13.36
N PHE A 49 6.29 -47.29 12.18
CA PHE A 49 5.41 -46.56 11.27
C PHE A 49 4.01 -46.36 11.87
N ALA A 50 3.39 -47.43 12.39
CA ALA A 50 2.10 -47.37 13.06
C ALA A 50 2.11 -46.37 14.23
N ARG A 51 3.13 -46.45 15.09
CA ARG A 51 3.33 -45.52 16.21
C ARG A 51 3.48 -44.08 15.75
N SER A 52 4.20 -43.84 14.64
CA SER A 52 4.35 -42.49 14.08
C SER A 52 3.05 -41.94 13.49
N CYS A 53 2.07 -42.81 13.20
CA CYS A 53 0.73 -42.46 12.75
C CYS A 53 -0.29 -42.46 13.90
N GLY A 54 0.12 -42.76 15.13
CA GLY A 54 -0.76 -42.78 16.31
C GLY A 54 -1.73 -43.96 16.38
N VAL A 55 -1.55 -44.98 15.55
CA VAL A 55 -2.45 -46.15 15.43
C VAL A 55 -1.69 -47.46 15.68
N SER A 56 -2.41 -48.57 15.84
CA SER A 56 -1.81 -49.90 15.88
C SER A 56 -1.52 -50.44 14.46
N VAL A 57 -0.71 -51.50 14.35
CA VAL A 57 -0.30 -52.04 13.05
C VAL A 57 -1.50 -52.62 12.27
N ASP A 58 -2.49 -53.14 12.98
CA ASP A 58 -3.73 -53.70 12.44
C ASP A 58 -4.70 -52.63 11.89
N GLU A 59 -4.53 -51.36 12.28
CA GLU A 59 -5.30 -50.23 11.74
C GLU A 59 -4.68 -49.66 10.44
N LEU A 60 -3.52 -50.16 10.01
CA LEU A 60 -2.86 -49.73 8.79
C LEU A 60 -3.53 -50.32 7.56
N ILE A 61 -3.68 -49.50 6.52
CA ILE A 61 -4.24 -49.91 5.23
C ILE A 61 -3.17 -50.48 4.32
N HIS A 62 -3.59 -51.25 3.31
CA HIS A 62 -2.70 -51.68 2.23
C HIS A 62 -2.84 -50.73 1.04
N LEU A 63 -1.72 -50.19 0.59
CA LEU A 63 -1.63 -49.36 -0.61
C LEU A 63 -1.04 -50.21 -1.73
N GLU A 64 -1.84 -50.46 -2.77
CA GLU A 64 -1.39 -51.14 -3.98
C GLU A 64 -0.86 -50.11 -4.98
N THR A 65 0.33 -50.36 -5.52
CA THR A 65 0.87 -49.58 -6.65
C THR A 65 1.62 -50.50 -7.61
N ASP A 66 1.98 -50.02 -8.79
CA ASP A 66 2.67 -50.79 -9.83
C ASP A 66 3.98 -51.45 -9.38
N LYS A 67 4.56 -51.01 -8.25
CA LYS A 67 5.82 -51.54 -7.69
C LYS A 67 5.62 -52.50 -6.49
N GLY A 68 4.39 -52.90 -6.15
CA GLY A 68 4.07 -53.82 -5.04
C GLY A 68 2.92 -53.38 -4.11
N THR A 69 2.88 -53.93 -2.90
CA THR A 69 1.95 -53.51 -1.83
C THR A 69 2.74 -52.92 -0.66
N TRP A 70 2.30 -51.80 -0.11
CA TRP A 70 2.88 -51.17 1.08
C TRP A 70 1.85 -51.06 2.18
N LEU A 71 2.33 -51.00 3.43
CA LEU A 71 1.52 -50.44 4.49
C LEU A 71 1.30 -48.94 4.23
N GLY A 72 0.12 -48.47 4.59
CA GLY A 72 -0.27 -47.08 4.46
C GLY A 72 -1.12 -46.64 5.63
N PHE A 73 -1.25 -45.34 5.76
CA PHE A 73 -2.13 -44.69 6.70
C PHE A 73 -2.78 -43.51 5.98
N ARG A 74 -4.11 -43.42 6.03
CA ARG A 74 -4.86 -42.25 5.58
C ARG A 74 -5.49 -41.59 6.78
N GLU A 75 -5.25 -40.31 6.91
CA GLU A 75 -5.88 -39.46 7.89
C GLU A 75 -6.55 -38.30 7.18
N GLN A 76 -7.79 -38.02 7.57
CA GLN A 76 -8.41 -36.76 7.22
C GLN A 76 -7.89 -35.70 8.18
N GLN A 77 -7.07 -34.79 7.67
CA GLN A 77 -6.62 -33.63 8.42
C GLN A 77 -7.66 -32.51 8.26
N PRO A 78 -8.39 -32.13 9.32
CA PRO A 78 -9.31 -31.01 9.24
C PRO A 78 -8.52 -29.73 8.92
N GLY A 79 -9.05 -28.89 8.04
CA GLY A 79 -8.46 -27.59 7.78
C GLY A 79 -8.48 -26.69 9.01
N GLU A 80 -7.54 -25.77 9.09
CA GLU A 80 -7.51 -24.78 10.16
C GLU A 80 -8.51 -23.65 9.88
N SER A 81 -9.10 -23.08 10.94
CA SER A 81 -10.00 -21.94 10.83
C SER A 81 -9.23 -20.66 10.48
N ILE A 82 -9.91 -19.71 9.86
CA ILE A 82 -9.31 -18.44 9.47
C ILE A 82 -8.83 -17.64 10.69
N GLN A 83 -9.52 -17.75 11.83
CA GLN A 83 -9.13 -17.11 13.08
C GLN A 83 -7.81 -17.66 13.64
N ALA A 84 -7.52 -18.95 13.44
CA ALA A 84 -6.25 -19.55 13.83
C ALA A 84 -5.11 -19.15 12.88
N LEU A 85 -5.40 -19.00 11.59
CA LEU A 85 -4.41 -18.76 10.54
C LEU A 85 -4.01 -17.28 10.39
N LEU A 86 -4.98 -16.36 10.48
CA LEU A 86 -4.77 -14.94 10.17
C LEU A 86 -3.67 -14.27 11.01
N PRO A 87 -3.55 -14.48 12.33
CA PRO A 87 -2.52 -13.82 13.14
C PRO A 87 -1.11 -14.06 12.60
N ASP A 88 -0.79 -15.31 12.25
CA ASP A 88 0.53 -15.67 11.73
C ASP A 88 0.72 -15.23 10.27
N ILE A 89 -0.34 -15.25 9.45
CA ILE A 89 -0.29 -14.70 8.09
C ILE A 89 0.04 -13.21 8.15
N ILE A 90 -0.68 -12.42 8.95
CA ILE A 90 -0.47 -10.97 9.12
C ILE A 90 0.97 -10.69 9.58
N ARG A 91 1.44 -11.41 10.62
CA ARG A 91 2.80 -11.27 11.13
C ARG A 91 3.85 -11.55 10.06
N LYS A 92 3.72 -12.66 9.32
CA LYS A 92 4.64 -13.04 8.24
C LYS A 92 4.62 -12.01 7.12
N THR A 93 3.43 -11.63 6.63
CA THR A 93 3.28 -10.64 5.57
C THR A 93 4.01 -9.35 5.91
N ILE A 94 3.75 -8.77 7.09
CA ILE A 94 4.39 -7.53 7.54
C ILE A 94 5.91 -7.69 7.62
N SER A 95 6.41 -8.81 8.16
CA SER A 95 7.86 -9.06 8.27
C SER A 95 8.58 -9.19 6.91
N THR A 96 7.84 -9.55 5.86
CA THR A 96 8.37 -9.75 4.50
C THR A 96 8.16 -8.55 3.57
N LEU A 97 7.48 -7.49 4.03
CA LEU A 97 7.25 -6.32 3.20
C LEU A 97 8.59 -5.70 2.79
N PRO A 98 8.79 -5.39 1.49
CA PRO A 98 10.01 -4.76 1.02
C PRO A 98 10.02 -3.29 1.48
N VAL A 99 10.69 -3.03 2.59
CA VAL A 99 10.84 -1.67 3.13
C VAL A 99 12.22 -1.14 2.74
N PRO A 100 12.32 -0.14 1.84
CA PRO A 100 13.61 0.31 1.31
C PRO A 100 14.51 0.99 2.36
N LYS A 101 13.91 1.55 3.41
CA LYS A 101 14.64 2.13 4.54
C LYS A 101 13.85 1.95 5.83
N ASN A 102 14.28 1.00 6.65
CA ASN A 102 13.73 0.80 7.97
C ASN A 102 14.15 1.91 8.92
N MET A 103 13.22 2.31 9.77
CA MET A 103 13.44 3.24 10.88
C MET A 103 13.03 2.56 12.18
N ARG A 104 13.78 2.81 13.25
CA ARG A 104 13.39 2.50 14.63
C ARG A 104 12.90 3.78 15.28
N TRP A 105 11.97 3.68 16.23
CA TRP A 105 11.46 4.83 16.97
C TRP A 105 11.32 4.53 18.47
N GLY A 106 11.62 5.54 19.29
CA GLY A 106 11.63 5.41 20.75
C GLY A 106 12.64 4.37 21.24
N ALA A 107 12.25 3.61 22.26
CA ALA A 107 13.03 2.48 22.79
C ALA A 107 12.71 1.13 22.12
N SER A 108 11.84 1.13 21.10
CA SER A 108 11.37 -0.10 20.45
C SER A 108 12.41 -0.64 19.47
N ARG A 109 12.48 -1.98 19.37
CA ARG A 109 13.25 -2.67 18.33
C ARG A 109 12.44 -2.89 17.05
N VAL A 110 11.16 -2.49 17.03
CA VAL A 110 10.30 -2.58 15.85
C VAL A 110 10.86 -1.67 14.75
N GLU A 111 10.90 -2.20 13.54
CA GLU A 111 11.38 -1.53 12.34
C GLU A 111 10.28 -1.47 11.28
N PHE A 112 10.08 -0.29 10.72
CA PHE A 112 9.19 -0.08 9.56
C PHE A 112 9.57 1.21 8.81
N SER A 113 8.92 1.50 7.69
CA SER A 113 9.21 2.70 6.88
C SER A 113 8.93 4.00 7.64
N ARG A 114 7.96 3.98 8.55
CA ARG A 114 7.50 5.08 9.42
C ARG A 114 6.91 4.49 10.72
N PRO A 115 6.81 5.28 11.80
CA PRO A 115 6.09 4.86 13.00
C PRO A 115 4.64 4.48 12.68
N VAL A 116 4.23 3.29 13.13
CA VAL A 116 2.85 2.80 12.99
C VAL A 116 2.12 3.06 14.29
N HIS A 117 0.90 3.58 14.20
CA HIS A 117 0.14 4.07 15.35
C HIS A 117 -1.03 3.16 15.75
N TRP A 118 -1.59 2.40 14.81
CA TRP A 118 -2.68 1.45 15.07
C TRP A 118 -2.62 0.28 14.09
N LEU A 119 -3.23 -0.84 14.48
CA LEU A 119 -3.42 -2.03 13.66
C LEU A 119 -4.90 -2.36 13.65
N VAL A 120 -5.47 -2.47 12.44
CA VAL A 120 -6.84 -2.95 12.24
C VAL A 120 -6.79 -4.31 11.56
N ALA A 121 -7.46 -5.29 12.14
CA ALA A 121 -7.63 -6.61 11.54
C ALA A 121 -9.02 -7.14 11.90
N LEU A 122 -9.87 -7.25 10.87
CA LEU A 122 -11.25 -7.71 11.00
C LEU A 122 -11.49 -8.92 10.08
N TYR A 123 -12.27 -9.87 10.57
CA TYR A 123 -12.91 -10.91 9.77
C TYR A 123 -14.42 -10.77 9.93
N GLY A 124 -15.09 -10.28 8.90
CA GLY A 124 -16.48 -9.83 9.02
C GLY A 124 -16.59 -8.73 10.09
N SER A 125 -17.33 -8.99 11.16
CA SER A 125 -17.47 -8.08 12.32
C SER A 125 -16.45 -8.35 13.44
N ASP A 126 -15.73 -9.46 13.37
CA ASP A 126 -14.90 -9.93 14.47
C ASP A 126 -13.49 -9.37 14.39
N VAL A 127 -12.97 -8.89 15.52
CA VAL A 127 -11.56 -8.51 15.63
C VAL A 127 -10.69 -9.77 15.65
N VAL A 128 -9.75 -9.83 14.71
CA VAL A 128 -8.75 -10.89 14.68
C VAL A 128 -7.74 -10.64 15.79
N ALA A 129 -7.53 -11.61 16.67
CA ALA A 129 -6.54 -11.55 17.75
C ALA A 129 -5.11 -11.66 17.20
N ALA A 130 -4.63 -10.59 16.58
CA ALA A 130 -3.32 -10.50 15.96
C ALA A 130 -2.47 -9.39 16.59
N GLU A 131 -1.15 -9.60 16.60
CA GLU A 131 -0.17 -8.61 17.01
C GLU A 131 0.86 -8.45 15.90
N ALA A 132 1.11 -7.20 15.52
CA ALA A 132 2.19 -6.85 14.60
C ALA A 132 2.73 -5.45 14.89
N LEU A 133 4.02 -5.24 14.61
CA LEU A 133 4.69 -3.94 14.84
C LEU A 133 4.56 -3.41 16.28
N GLY A 134 4.41 -4.31 17.27
CA GLY A 134 4.19 -3.98 18.67
C GLY A 134 2.80 -3.44 18.98
N LEU A 135 1.83 -3.64 18.09
CA LEU A 135 0.44 -3.20 18.23
C LEU A 135 -0.49 -4.42 18.23
N GLN A 136 -1.47 -4.39 19.13
CA GLN A 136 -2.60 -5.32 19.10
C GLN A 136 -3.62 -4.84 18.06
N ALA A 137 -4.17 -5.77 17.31
CA ALA A 137 -5.22 -5.48 16.36
C ALA A 137 -6.52 -5.06 17.07
N SER A 138 -7.25 -4.14 16.45
CA SER A 138 -8.56 -3.66 16.91
C SER A 138 -9.48 -3.37 15.73
N CYS A 139 -10.70 -2.91 16.01
CA CYS A 139 -11.61 -2.34 15.01
C CYS A 139 -11.50 -0.81 14.90
N THR A 140 -10.57 -0.18 15.62
CA THR A 140 -10.43 1.28 15.67
C THR A 140 -9.52 1.80 14.56
N THR A 141 -10.06 2.70 13.74
CA THR A 141 -9.33 3.47 12.74
C THR A 141 -9.50 4.97 13.00
N TYR A 142 -8.96 5.81 12.12
CA TYR A 142 -9.06 7.26 12.18
C TYR A 142 -9.38 7.80 10.80
N GLY A 143 -10.00 8.99 10.72
CA GLY A 143 -10.24 9.71 9.48
C GLY A 143 -9.08 10.62 9.08
N HIS A 144 -9.37 11.64 8.28
CA HIS A 144 -8.40 12.66 7.92
C HIS A 144 -7.96 13.45 9.15
N ARG A 145 -6.66 13.71 9.28
CA ARG A 145 -6.08 14.31 10.50
C ARG A 145 -6.68 15.66 10.88
N PHE A 146 -7.17 16.42 9.89
CA PHE A 146 -7.76 17.75 10.13
C PHE A 146 -9.30 17.76 10.04
N HIS A 147 -9.90 16.90 9.21
CA HIS A 147 -11.36 16.92 9.00
C HIS A 147 -12.12 15.94 9.90
N ALA A 148 -11.49 14.83 10.27
CA ALA A 148 -12.07 13.79 11.11
C ALA A 148 -10.98 13.15 11.99
N PRO A 149 -10.44 13.91 12.98
CA PRO A 149 -9.32 13.45 13.81
C PRO A 149 -9.70 12.39 14.84
N ASP A 150 -10.98 12.27 15.16
CA ASP A 150 -11.47 11.38 16.20
C ASP A 150 -11.40 9.91 15.77
N ALA A 151 -11.35 9.02 16.77
CA ALA A 151 -11.32 7.59 16.57
C ALA A 151 -12.66 7.09 15.99
N ILE A 152 -12.58 6.19 15.01
CA ILE A 152 -13.72 5.61 14.32
C ILE A 152 -13.72 4.11 14.58
N GLN A 153 -14.83 3.56 15.05
CA GLN A 153 -15.00 2.12 15.21
C GLN A 153 -15.62 1.54 13.94
N LEU A 154 -14.93 0.59 13.32
CA LEU A 154 -15.48 -0.19 12.21
C LEU A 154 -16.36 -1.30 12.79
N THR A 155 -17.60 -1.40 12.32
CA THR A 155 -18.49 -2.49 12.73
C THR A 155 -18.36 -3.72 11.85
N HIS A 156 -17.95 -3.54 10.59
CA HIS A 156 -17.64 -4.63 9.68
C HIS A 156 -16.42 -4.31 8.79
N ALA A 157 -15.68 -5.33 8.37
CA ALA A 157 -14.54 -5.21 7.46
C ALA A 157 -14.93 -4.57 6.10
N ASP A 158 -16.17 -4.76 5.67
CA ASP A 158 -16.69 -4.25 4.39
C ASP A 158 -16.90 -2.72 4.38
N GLU A 159 -17.07 -2.12 5.56
CA GLU A 159 -17.36 -0.69 5.71
C GLU A 159 -16.11 0.18 5.58
N TYR A 160 -14.91 -0.41 5.52
CA TYR A 160 -13.63 0.29 5.58
C TYR A 160 -13.55 1.46 4.59
N VAL A 161 -13.91 1.22 3.32
CA VAL A 161 -13.81 2.23 2.26
C VAL A 161 -14.81 3.36 2.48
N ALA A 162 -16.10 3.03 2.62
CA ALA A 162 -17.16 4.02 2.77
C ALA A 162 -17.03 4.84 4.06
N THR A 163 -16.63 4.20 5.17
CA THR A 163 -16.40 4.87 6.45
C THR A 163 -15.28 5.89 6.36
N LEU A 164 -14.17 5.52 5.70
CA LEU A 164 -13.03 6.42 5.54
C LEU A 164 -13.31 7.54 4.54
N GLU A 165 -14.07 7.29 3.48
CA GLU A 165 -14.50 8.34 2.56
C GLU A 165 -15.38 9.39 3.27
N ASN A 166 -16.34 8.96 4.10
CA ASN A 166 -17.13 9.86 4.96
C ASN A 166 -16.28 10.61 6.00
N ALA A 167 -15.09 10.11 6.29
CA ALA A 167 -14.10 10.72 7.17
C ALA A 167 -12.97 11.42 6.40
N TYR A 168 -13.24 11.85 5.15
CA TYR A 168 -12.33 12.61 4.29
C TYR A 168 -11.06 11.86 3.90
N VAL A 169 -11.16 10.55 3.63
CA VAL A 169 -10.02 9.73 3.21
C VAL A 169 -10.43 8.85 2.03
N LEU A 170 -9.99 9.22 0.83
CA LEU A 170 -10.19 8.41 -0.37
C LEU A 170 -9.14 7.31 -0.42
N VAL A 171 -9.39 6.14 0.15
CA VAL A 171 -8.35 5.09 0.28
C VAL A 171 -7.94 4.44 -1.04
N ASP A 172 -8.81 4.47 -2.05
CA ASP A 172 -8.51 3.94 -3.38
C ASP A 172 -7.63 4.92 -4.17
N ARG A 173 -6.44 4.45 -4.58
CA ARG A 173 -5.48 5.28 -5.31
C ARG A 173 -6.00 5.72 -6.68
N VAL A 174 -6.74 4.85 -7.37
CA VAL A 174 -7.26 5.11 -8.72
C VAL A 174 -8.36 6.15 -8.63
N GLN A 175 -9.30 5.97 -7.69
CA GLN A 175 -10.35 6.96 -7.43
C GLN A 175 -9.77 8.32 -7.06
N ARG A 176 -8.78 8.36 -6.15
CA ARG A 176 -8.11 9.60 -5.75
C ARG A 176 -7.39 10.27 -6.91
N ARG A 177 -6.71 9.48 -7.76
CA ARG A 177 -6.01 9.96 -8.95
C ARG A 177 -6.95 10.61 -9.96
N GLU A 178 -8.07 9.96 -10.28
CA GLU A 178 -9.03 10.53 -11.23
C GLU A 178 -9.72 11.77 -10.67
N ARG A 179 -10.04 11.80 -9.36
CA ARG A 179 -10.57 13.01 -8.72
C ARG A 179 -9.60 14.19 -8.82
N ILE A 180 -8.30 13.96 -8.64
CA ILE A 180 -7.28 15.00 -8.83
C ILE A 180 -7.28 15.47 -10.28
N ARG A 181 -7.30 14.56 -11.25
CA ARG A 181 -7.34 14.90 -12.68
C ARG A 181 -8.54 15.78 -13.00
N GLU A 182 -9.74 15.37 -12.57
CA GLU A 182 -10.98 16.12 -12.79
C GLU A 182 -10.90 17.54 -12.21
N GLN A 183 -10.42 17.67 -10.97
CA GLN A 183 -10.25 18.98 -10.34
C GLN A 183 -9.21 19.86 -11.06
N VAL A 184 -8.09 19.28 -11.49
CA VAL A 184 -7.05 20.02 -12.25
C VAL A 184 -7.60 20.52 -13.59
N LEU A 185 -8.38 19.69 -14.29
CA LEU A 185 -9.02 20.10 -15.55
C LEU A 185 -10.04 21.21 -15.32
N ALA A 186 -10.85 21.12 -14.27
CA ALA A 186 -11.84 22.14 -13.93
C ALA A 186 -11.17 23.48 -13.58
N GLU A 187 -10.11 23.47 -12.77
CA GLU A 187 -9.32 24.67 -12.47
C GLU A 187 -8.72 25.28 -13.74
N ALA A 188 -8.22 24.46 -14.66
CA ALA A 188 -7.67 24.95 -15.93
C ALA A 188 -8.73 25.60 -16.83
N GLU A 189 -9.94 25.02 -16.87
CA GLU A 189 -11.07 25.58 -17.63
C GLU A 189 -11.47 26.96 -17.11
N VAL A 190 -11.57 27.14 -15.79
CA VAL A 190 -11.86 28.45 -15.16
C VAL A 190 -10.82 29.50 -15.55
N GLN A 191 -9.57 29.09 -15.75
CA GLN A 191 -8.47 29.99 -16.11
C GLN A 191 -8.29 30.17 -17.62
N GLU A 192 -9.18 29.64 -18.45
CA GLU A 192 -9.04 29.66 -19.92
C GLU A 192 -7.63 29.17 -20.32
N ALA A 193 -7.29 27.98 -19.83
CA ALA A 193 -5.95 27.41 -19.96
C ALA A 193 -6.01 25.89 -20.15
N THR A 194 -4.93 25.34 -20.70
CA THR A 194 -4.75 23.88 -20.79
C THR A 194 -3.78 23.43 -19.69
N ALA A 195 -4.25 22.56 -18.78
CA ALA A 195 -3.36 21.90 -17.83
C ALA A 195 -2.59 20.76 -18.48
N VAL A 196 -1.27 20.77 -18.31
CA VAL A 196 -0.41 19.66 -18.73
C VAL A 196 -0.30 18.67 -17.57
N ILE A 197 -1.05 17.58 -17.68
CA ILE A 197 -1.09 16.52 -16.66
C ILE A 197 -0.09 15.43 -17.03
N ASP A 198 1.03 15.45 -16.32
CA ASP A 198 2.04 14.41 -16.36
C ASP A 198 1.60 13.22 -15.50
N GLU A 199 1.51 12.01 -16.07
CA GLU A 199 0.97 10.85 -15.37
C GLU A 199 1.81 10.41 -14.17
N ASP A 200 3.14 10.54 -14.25
CA ASP A 200 4.04 10.19 -13.15
C ASP A 200 3.87 11.17 -11.99
N LEU A 201 3.77 12.48 -12.30
CA LEU A 201 3.46 13.49 -11.31
C LEU A 201 2.08 13.27 -10.68
N LEU A 202 1.06 12.93 -11.48
CA LEU A 202 -0.28 12.67 -11.00
C LEU A 202 -0.32 11.46 -10.05
N ILE A 203 0.41 10.39 -10.38
CA ILE A 203 0.60 9.24 -9.49
C ILE A 203 1.29 9.69 -8.19
N GLU A 204 2.37 10.46 -8.28
CA GLU A 204 3.09 10.94 -7.10
C GLU A 204 2.19 11.79 -6.19
N VAL A 205 1.51 12.80 -6.73
CA VAL A 205 0.60 13.69 -6.00
C VAL A 205 -0.55 12.91 -5.36
N SER A 206 -1.12 11.92 -6.06
CA SER A 206 -2.15 11.04 -5.48
C SER A 206 -1.65 10.27 -4.25
N GLY A 207 -0.34 9.97 -4.20
CA GLY A 207 0.32 9.34 -3.06
C GLY A 207 0.67 10.28 -1.91
N LEU A 208 0.54 11.61 -2.09
CA LEU A 208 0.86 12.64 -1.09
C LEU A 208 -0.35 13.14 -0.29
N VAL A 209 -1.56 12.87 -0.78
CA VAL A 209 -2.82 13.38 -0.19
C VAL A 209 -3.82 12.25 0.06
N GLU A 210 -4.74 12.46 0.98
CA GLU A 210 -5.88 11.59 1.30
C GLU A 210 -7.22 12.21 0.85
N TRP A 211 -7.32 13.54 0.91
CA TRP A 211 -8.46 14.33 0.45
C TRP A 211 -7.99 15.45 -0.48
N PRO A 212 -7.97 15.22 -1.80
CA PRO A 212 -7.46 16.19 -2.76
C PRO A 212 -8.42 17.37 -2.96
N VAL A 213 -7.85 18.57 -2.91
CA VAL A 213 -8.49 19.83 -3.31
C VAL A 213 -7.51 20.59 -4.21
N ALA A 214 -7.83 20.72 -5.50
CA ALA A 214 -7.07 21.53 -6.43
C ALA A 214 -7.28 23.02 -6.17
N LEU A 215 -6.21 23.79 -6.23
CA LEU A 215 -6.21 25.24 -6.07
C LEU A 215 -5.28 25.86 -7.12
N THR A 216 -5.76 26.88 -7.82
CA THR A 216 -4.93 27.69 -8.71
C THR A 216 -4.18 28.76 -7.93
N GLY A 217 -2.86 28.83 -8.14
CA GLY A 217 -2.01 29.92 -7.68
C GLY A 217 -1.24 30.57 -8.82
N SER A 218 -0.61 31.70 -8.53
CA SER A 218 0.12 32.51 -9.50
C SER A 218 1.57 32.76 -9.12
N PHE A 219 2.39 33.13 -10.10
CA PHE A 219 3.74 33.63 -9.86
C PHE A 219 4.01 34.89 -10.68
N ASP A 220 5.07 35.61 -10.33
CA ASP A 220 5.43 36.87 -10.96
C ASP A 220 5.77 36.65 -12.45
N GLU A 221 5.09 37.38 -13.34
CA GLU A 221 5.25 37.27 -14.80
C GLU A 221 6.69 37.47 -15.27
N ARG A 222 7.53 38.18 -14.51
CA ARG A 222 8.96 38.33 -14.81
C ARG A 222 9.68 36.99 -14.96
N PHE A 223 9.18 35.92 -14.31
CA PHE A 223 9.77 34.60 -14.43
C PHE A 223 9.57 34.01 -15.83
N LEU A 224 8.60 34.47 -16.62
CA LEU A 224 8.39 34.03 -18.00
C LEU A 224 9.51 34.47 -18.96
N GLU A 225 10.45 35.34 -18.51
CA GLU A 225 11.70 35.61 -19.22
C GLU A 225 12.68 34.43 -19.19
N VAL A 226 12.49 33.50 -18.25
CA VAL A 226 13.27 32.26 -18.10
C VAL A 226 12.70 31.19 -19.05
N PRO A 227 13.53 30.32 -19.65
CA PRO A 227 13.05 29.19 -20.43
C PRO A 227 11.99 28.37 -19.68
N ALA A 228 10.86 28.12 -20.34
CA ALA A 228 9.70 27.46 -19.74
C ALA A 228 10.05 26.08 -19.17
N GLU A 229 10.97 25.34 -19.81
CA GLU A 229 11.41 24.02 -19.38
C GLU A 229 12.05 24.06 -17.99
N CYS A 230 12.79 25.12 -17.66
CA CYS A 230 13.42 25.32 -16.36
C CYS A 230 12.38 25.60 -15.27
N LEU A 231 11.37 26.42 -15.58
CA LEU A 231 10.27 26.71 -14.66
C LEU A 231 9.42 25.46 -14.42
N ILE A 232 9.05 24.75 -15.48
CA ILE A 232 8.26 23.51 -15.42
C ILE A 232 9.01 22.45 -14.61
N SER A 233 10.30 22.26 -14.87
CA SER A 233 11.12 21.32 -14.10
C SER A 233 11.15 21.68 -12.62
N SER A 234 11.35 22.96 -12.27
CA SER A 234 11.35 23.42 -10.87
C SER A 234 9.99 23.21 -10.19
N MET A 235 8.88 23.52 -10.88
CA MET A 235 7.51 23.30 -10.37
C MET A 235 7.24 21.82 -10.10
N LYS A 236 7.54 20.94 -11.07
CA LYS A 236 7.32 19.49 -10.94
C LYS A 236 8.19 18.88 -9.85
N ALA A 237 9.49 19.19 -9.83
CA ALA A 237 10.44 18.54 -8.94
C ALA A 237 10.28 18.99 -7.48
N ASN A 238 10.18 20.31 -7.25
CA ASN A 238 10.25 20.86 -5.91
C ASN A 238 8.90 20.95 -5.22
N GLN A 239 7.82 21.15 -5.98
CA GLN A 239 6.52 21.53 -5.43
C GLN A 239 5.36 20.65 -5.90
N LYS A 240 5.58 19.79 -6.90
CA LYS A 240 4.58 18.86 -7.41
C LYS A 240 3.35 19.55 -8.00
N TYR A 241 3.55 20.69 -8.66
CA TYR A 241 2.49 21.47 -9.27
C TYR A 241 2.28 21.11 -10.74
N PHE A 242 1.03 21.26 -11.20
CA PHE A 242 0.67 21.20 -12.61
C PHE A 242 0.78 22.59 -13.22
N HIS A 243 1.37 22.70 -14.40
CA HIS A 243 1.52 23.98 -15.10
C HIS A 243 0.40 24.15 -16.14
N LEU A 244 0.13 25.41 -16.46
CA LEU A 244 -0.94 25.83 -17.35
C LEU A 244 -0.36 26.47 -18.61
N LEU A 245 -0.93 26.14 -19.76
CA LEU A 245 -0.60 26.73 -21.06
C LEU A 245 -1.77 27.58 -21.56
N ASP A 246 -1.47 28.63 -22.32
CA ASP A 246 -2.46 29.39 -23.09
C ASP A 246 -2.82 28.68 -24.41
N ASP A 247 -3.75 29.26 -25.17
CA ASP A 247 -4.20 28.73 -26.46
C ASP A 247 -3.09 28.67 -27.53
N ALA A 248 -2.01 29.43 -27.34
CA ALA A 248 -0.83 29.41 -28.21
C ALA A 248 0.23 28.39 -27.75
N GLY A 249 -0.06 27.63 -26.67
CA GLY A 249 0.86 26.66 -26.08
C GLY A 249 1.98 27.27 -25.23
N LYS A 250 1.87 28.55 -24.85
CA LYS A 250 2.85 29.23 -23.99
C LYS A 250 2.50 29.08 -22.52
N LEU A 251 3.52 29.00 -21.68
CA LEU A 251 3.37 28.91 -20.23
C LEU A 251 2.68 30.16 -19.67
N LYS A 252 1.56 29.95 -18.94
CA LYS A 252 0.92 31.00 -18.15
C LYS A 252 1.65 31.18 -16.81
N PRO A 253 1.60 32.37 -16.18
CA PRO A 253 2.15 32.63 -14.86
C PRO A 253 1.31 32.01 -13.72
N LEU A 254 0.77 30.82 -13.96
CA LEU A 254 -0.19 30.11 -13.12
C LEU A 254 0.25 28.66 -12.93
N PHE A 255 -0.15 28.08 -11.80
CA PHE A 255 0.04 26.67 -11.50
C PHE A 255 -1.16 26.16 -10.70
N ILE A 256 -1.39 24.85 -10.76
CA ILE A 256 -2.37 24.16 -9.92
C ILE A 256 -1.63 23.31 -8.91
N THR A 257 -1.93 23.53 -7.63
CA THR A 257 -1.46 22.73 -6.50
C THR A 257 -2.60 21.88 -5.95
N ILE A 258 -2.27 20.73 -5.35
CA ILE A 258 -3.26 19.86 -4.69
C ILE A 258 -3.05 19.94 -3.19
N ALA A 259 -3.99 20.61 -2.51
CA ALA A 259 -4.06 20.60 -1.07
C ALA A 259 -4.61 19.26 -0.57
N ASN A 260 -4.15 18.86 0.62
CA ASN A 260 -4.71 17.73 1.37
C ASN A 260 -5.72 18.19 2.42
N ILE A 261 -6.37 19.33 2.20
CA ILE A 261 -7.31 19.92 3.15
C ILE A 261 -8.34 20.74 2.38
N ASP A 262 -9.60 20.55 2.73
CA ASP A 262 -10.69 21.44 2.39
C ASP A 262 -10.69 22.63 3.36
N SER A 263 -9.92 23.67 3.01
CA SER A 263 -9.67 24.82 3.87
C SER A 263 -10.89 25.74 3.93
N ALA A 264 -11.22 26.24 5.13
CA ALA A 264 -12.19 27.34 5.27
C ALA A 264 -11.67 28.67 4.71
N ASP A 265 -10.36 28.78 4.49
CA ASP A 265 -9.69 29.93 3.86
C ASP A 265 -8.73 29.40 2.78
N PRO A 266 -9.22 29.16 1.54
CA PRO A 266 -8.39 28.70 0.43
C PRO A 266 -7.34 29.73 0.00
N ASP A 267 -7.63 31.02 0.14
CA ASP A 267 -6.73 32.11 -0.26
C ASP A 267 -5.43 32.10 0.55
N GLN A 268 -5.48 31.79 1.85
CA GLN A 268 -4.29 31.56 2.68
C GLN A 268 -3.44 30.40 2.15
N VAL A 269 -4.07 29.31 1.70
CA VAL A 269 -3.36 28.15 1.15
C VAL A 269 -2.68 28.55 -0.16
N ILE A 270 -3.39 29.25 -1.04
CA ILE A 270 -2.86 29.77 -2.31
C ILE A 270 -1.65 30.67 -2.03
N ALA A 271 -1.82 31.72 -1.24
CA ALA A 271 -0.75 32.67 -0.91
C ALA A 271 0.48 31.98 -0.27
N GLY A 272 0.25 30.95 0.55
CA GLY A 272 1.32 30.11 1.09
C GLY A 272 2.11 29.39 0.00
N ASN A 273 1.43 28.75 -0.95
CA ASN A 273 2.07 28.06 -2.08
C ASN A 273 2.81 29.03 -3.00
N GLU A 274 2.23 30.21 -3.30
CA GLU A 274 2.86 31.28 -4.09
C GLU A 274 4.15 31.80 -3.44
N LYS A 275 4.15 31.92 -2.10
CA LYS A 275 5.34 32.32 -1.35
C LYS A 275 6.45 31.26 -1.42
N VAL A 276 6.11 29.98 -1.40
CA VAL A 276 7.08 28.88 -1.40
C VAL A 276 7.70 28.66 -2.79
N ILE A 277 6.94 28.84 -3.87
CA ILE A 277 7.45 28.65 -5.23
C ILE A 277 8.39 29.77 -5.69
N ARG A 278 8.17 31.00 -5.25
CA ARG A 278 8.97 32.17 -5.66
C ARG A 278 10.50 31.97 -5.55
N PRO A 279 11.08 31.53 -4.41
CA PRO A 279 12.53 31.27 -4.35
C PRO A 279 12.98 30.12 -5.27
N ARG A 280 12.13 29.12 -5.51
CA ARG A 280 12.46 27.99 -6.41
C ARG A 280 12.52 28.38 -7.87
N LEU A 281 11.68 29.33 -8.29
CA LEU A 281 11.75 29.90 -9.63
C LEU A 281 12.93 30.87 -9.76
N ALA A 282 13.25 31.62 -8.71
CA ALA A 282 14.44 32.47 -8.69
C ALA A 282 15.74 31.65 -8.83
N ASP A 283 15.83 30.50 -8.16
CA ASP A 283 16.96 29.58 -8.30
C ASP A 283 17.08 29.06 -9.74
N ALA A 284 15.95 28.65 -10.35
CA ALA A 284 15.93 28.20 -11.73
C ALA A 284 16.38 29.31 -12.71
N ALA A 285 15.93 30.54 -12.50
CA ALA A 285 16.35 31.70 -13.28
C ALA A 285 17.85 31.99 -13.17
N PHE A 286 18.41 31.86 -11.95
CA PHE A 286 19.83 32.09 -11.72
C PHE A 286 20.70 31.01 -12.39
N SER A 287 20.29 29.74 -12.34
CA SER A 287 21.01 28.64 -13.00
C SER A 287 21.10 28.79 -14.52
N THR A 288 20.17 29.53 -15.14
CA THR A 288 20.15 29.82 -16.59
C THR A 288 20.91 31.08 -16.99
N THR A 289 21.41 31.87 -16.04
CA THR A 289 22.17 33.11 -16.33
C THR A 289 23.55 32.76 -16.91
N PRO A 290 24.02 33.41 -18.01
CA PRO A 290 25.20 32.98 -18.78
C PRO A 290 26.52 32.92 -18.01
N THR A 291 26.62 33.52 -16.82
CA THR A 291 27.81 33.43 -15.96
C THR A 291 27.99 32.04 -15.33
N VAL A 292 26.92 31.25 -15.20
CA VAL A 292 26.94 29.90 -14.56
C VAL A 292 26.84 28.76 -15.59
N SER A 293 26.34 29.05 -16.80
CA SER A 293 26.19 28.08 -17.90
C SER A 293 27.50 27.40 -18.32
N ALA A 294 28.65 28.06 -18.12
CA ALA A 294 29.97 27.51 -18.47
C ALA A 294 30.38 26.27 -17.64
N HIS A 295 29.72 25.99 -16.50
CA HIS A 295 30.06 24.84 -15.65
C HIS A 295 29.23 23.58 -15.96
N TRP A 296 28.00 23.73 -16.45
CA TRP A 296 27.08 22.60 -16.68
C TRP A 296 27.32 21.85 -17.99
N LEU A 297 27.86 22.51 -19.03
CA LEU A 297 28.20 21.89 -20.31
C LEU A 297 29.38 20.91 -20.27
N ARG A 298 29.97 20.63 -19.09
CA ARG A 298 31.06 19.66 -18.92
C ARG A 298 30.68 18.37 -18.18
N VAL A 299 29.44 18.21 -17.72
CA VAL A 299 29.07 17.15 -16.75
C VAL A 299 28.20 16.02 -17.34
N PHE A 300 27.80 16.08 -18.61
CA PHE A 300 27.12 14.95 -19.26
C PHE A 300 27.88 14.49 -20.52
N PRO A 301 28.41 13.25 -20.55
CA PRO A 301 28.82 12.64 -21.81
C PRO A 301 27.58 12.11 -22.56
N SER A 302 27.67 12.19 -23.88
CA SER A 302 26.76 11.67 -24.91
C SER A 302 26.25 10.25 -24.66
#